data_AF-X1M021-F1
#
_entry.id   AF-X1M021-F1
#
_cell.length_a   1.000
_cell.length_b   1.000
_cell.length_c   1.000
_cell.angle_alpha   90.00
_cell.angle_beta   90.00
_cell.angle_gamma   90.00
#
_symmetry.space_group_name_H-M   'P 1'
#
loop_
_entity.id
_entity.type
_entity.pdbx_description
1 polymer ?
#
loop_
_entity_poly.entity_id
_entity_poly.type
_entity_poly.pdbx_seq_one_letter_code
_entity_poly.pdbx_strand_id
1 'polypeptide(L)'
;DSANAAETLYVALNGNAIVTNDNPNAAQIDTWTEWNIDLQAFADQGVNLANVNTIALGLGNKNNPQAGGSGTMYFDDIRLYPPAP
;
A
#
# COMPACT_ATOMS: atom_id res chain seq x y z
N ASP A 1 12.57 3.47 -17.19
CA ASP A 1 12.79 2.18 -16.54
C ASP A 1 13.31 2.45 -15.15
N SER A 2 12.58 2.03 -14.11
CA SER A 2 13.03 2.22 -12.74
C SER A 2 14.15 1.22 -12.42
N ALA A 3 15.10 1.60 -11.56
CA ALA A 3 16.09 0.65 -11.04
C ALA A 3 15.52 -0.28 -9.95
N ASN A 4 14.20 -0.26 -9.71
CA ASN A 4 13.56 -1.04 -8.67
C ASN A 4 13.34 -2.48 -9.13
N ALA A 5 13.67 -3.43 -8.26
CA ALA A 5 13.22 -4.80 -8.42
C ALA A 5 11.68 -4.90 -8.37
N ALA A 6 11.14 -5.89 -9.09
CA ALA A 6 9.71 -6.16 -9.07
C ALA A 6 9.27 -6.69 -7.70
N GLU A 7 8.37 -5.97 -7.04
CA GLU A 7 7.77 -6.34 -5.76
C GLU A 7 6.32 -5.81 -5.71
N THR A 8 5.42 -6.56 -5.07
CA THR A 8 4.04 -6.11 -4.85
C THR A 8 4.01 -5.02 -3.79
N LEU A 9 3.37 -3.88 -4.08
CA LEU A 9 3.16 -2.80 -3.11
C LEU A 9 1.92 -3.08 -2.26
N TYR A 10 1.98 -2.83 -0.95
CA TYR A 10 0.83 -2.92 -0.05
C TYR A 10 0.74 -1.74 0.93
N VAL A 11 -0.47 -1.48 1.41
CA VAL A 11 -0.73 -0.66 2.61
C VAL A 11 -1.30 -1.55 3.70
N ALA A 12 -0.87 -1.35 4.95
CA ALA A 12 -1.46 -2.00 6.11
C ALA A 12 -1.89 -0.99 7.17
N LEU A 13 -3.12 -1.14 7.67
CA LEU A 13 -3.63 -0.39 8.82
C LEU A 13 -3.52 -1.23 10.08
N ASN A 14 -3.05 -0.60 11.17
CA ASN A 14 -2.85 -1.24 12.49
C ASN A 14 -2.08 -2.57 12.41
N GLY A 15 -1.20 -2.70 11.40
CA GLY A 15 -0.37 -3.87 11.18
C GLY A 15 -1.06 -5.10 10.57
N ASN A 16 -2.39 -5.16 10.47
CA ASN A 16 -3.08 -6.42 10.13
C ASN A 16 -4.10 -6.32 8.98
N ALA A 17 -4.76 -5.18 8.77
CA ALA A 17 -5.67 -5.01 7.64
C ALA A 17 -4.86 -4.54 6.43
N ILE A 18 -4.76 -5.36 5.39
CA ILE A 18 -3.78 -5.21 4.31
C ILE A 18 -4.52 -5.08 2.98
N VAL A 19 -4.17 -4.06 2.20
CA VAL A 19 -4.58 -3.94 0.79
C VAL A 19 -3.32 -3.98 -0.06
N THR A 20 -3.28 -4.92 -1.00
CA THR A 20 -2.21 -5.05 -1.99
C THR A 20 -2.61 -4.28 -3.25
N ASN A 21 -1.67 -3.61 -3.89
CA ASN A 21 -1.92 -2.93 -5.16
C ASN A 21 -2.23 -3.98 -6.25
N ASP A 22 -3.28 -3.74 -7.03
CA ASP A 22 -3.71 -4.65 -8.10
C ASP A 22 -2.68 -4.75 -9.23
N ASN A 23 -1.82 -3.75 -9.40
CA ASN A 23 -0.69 -3.82 -10.32
C ASN A 23 0.51 -4.51 -9.63
N PRO A 24 0.89 -5.74 -10.02
CA PRO A 24 2.01 -6.45 -9.40
C PRO A 24 3.36 -5.78 -9.67
N ASN A 25 3.43 -4.90 -10.67
CA ASN A 25 4.64 -4.16 -11.04
C ASN A 25 4.61 -2.71 -10.54
N ALA A 26 3.75 -2.37 -9.56
CA ALA A 26 3.62 -1.01 -9.05
C ALA A 26 4.95 -0.40 -8.56
N ALA A 27 5.85 -1.22 -7.99
CA ALA A 27 7.17 -0.78 -7.56
C ALA A 27 8.10 -0.34 -8.71
N GLN A 28 7.77 -0.72 -9.95
CA GLN A 28 8.60 -0.44 -11.13
C GLN A 28 8.12 0.76 -11.95
N ILE A 29 7.02 1.40 -11.54
CA ILE A 29 6.52 2.58 -12.22
C ILE A 29 7.46 3.76 -11.91
N ASP A 30 7.97 4.42 -12.95
CA ASP A 30 8.94 5.52 -12.85
C ASP A 30 8.30 6.91 -12.95
N THR A 31 6.97 6.98 -12.94
CA THR A 31 6.18 8.21 -12.91
C THR A 31 5.25 8.25 -11.70
N TRP A 32 5.01 9.45 -11.17
CA TRP A 32 4.01 9.65 -10.12
C TRP A 32 2.65 9.07 -10.54
N THR A 33 2.15 8.14 -9.72
CA THR A 33 0.92 7.42 -9.98
C THR A 33 0.08 7.44 -8.72
N GLU A 34 -1.14 7.96 -8.83
CA GLU A 34 -2.08 7.96 -7.70
C GLU A 34 -2.55 6.53 -7.42
N TRP A 35 -2.64 6.18 -6.15
CA TRP A 35 -3.23 4.93 -5.70
C TRP A 35 -4.35 5.20 -4.69
N ASN A 36 -5.57 5.23 -5.18
CA ASN A 36 -6.77 5.36 -4.35
C ASN A 36 -7.20 3.98 -3.86
N ILE A 37 -7.38 3.86 -2.54
CA ILE A 37 -7.83 2.63 -1.89
C ILE A 37 -9.18 2.94 -1.24
N ASP A 38 -10.22 2.17 -1.59
CA ASP A 38 -11.48 2.22 -0.87
C ASP A 38 -11.28 1.74 0.57
N LEU A 39 -11.62 2.58 1.55
CA LEU A 39 -11.47 2.24 2.96
C LEU A 39 -12.31 1.01 3.35
N GLN A 40 -13.37 0.70 2.59
CA GLN A 40 -14.17 -0.51 2.79
C GLN A 40 -13.32 -1.78 2.68
N ALA A 41 -12.28 -1.79 1.82
CA ALA A 41 -11.39 -2.94 1.67
C ALA A 41 -10.62 -3.29 2.96
N PHE A 42 -10.40 -2.31 3.85
CA PHE A 42 -9.86 -2.55 5.19
C PHE A 42 -10.96 -2.93 6.18
N ALA A 43 -12.12 -2.26 6.13
CA ALA A 43 -13.25 -2.55 7.02
C ALA A 43 -13.78 -3.98 6.86
N ASP A 44 -13.77 -4.52 5.64
CA ASP A 44 -14.11 -5.91 5.33
C ASP A 44 -13.18 -6.92 6.01
N GLN A 45 -11.99 -6.49 6.45
CA GLN A 45 -11.04 -7.28 7.24
C GLN A 45 -11.23 -7.09 8.76
N GLY A 46 -12.25 -6.33 9.18
CA GLY A 46 -12.61 -6.12 10.58
C GLY A 46 -11.85 -4.98 11.29
N VAL A 47 -11.11 -4.12 10.57
CA VAL A 47 -10.47 -2.95 11.21
C VAL A 47 -11.51 -1.91 11.61
N ASN A 48 -11.34 -1.33 12.80
CA ASN A 48 -12.12 -0.16 13.21
C ASN A 48 -11.51 1.11 12.59
N LEU A 49 -12.11 1.62 11.52
CA LEU A 49 -11.65 2.84 10.84
C LEU A 49 -11.70 4.10 11.72
N ALA A 50 -12.48 4.10 12.82
CA ALA A 50 -12.47 5.19 13.79
C ALA A 50 -11.29 5.12 14.79
N ASN A 51 -10.48 4.05 14.74
CA ASN A 51 -9.34 3.85 15.64
C ASN A 51 -8.13 3.26 14.89
N VAL A 52 -7.55 4.07 13.99
CA VAL A 52 -6.32 3.74 13.26
C VAL A 52 -5.15 4.49 13.89
N ASN A 53 -4.14 3.75 14.33
CA ASN A 53 -2.94 4.30 14.98
C ASN A 53 -1.71 4.23 14.08
N THR A 54 -1.66 3.28 13.14
CA THR A 54 -0.51 3.10 12.25
C THR A 54 -0.93 2.84 10.82
N ILE A 55 -0.15 3.42 9.91
CA ILE A 55 -0.18 3.15 8.47
C ILE A 55 1.20 2.65 8.11
N ALA A 56 1.28 1.50 7.45
CA ALA A 56 2.52 0.96 6.91
C ALA A 56 2.40 0.84 5.39
N LEU A 57 3.35 1.43 4.68
CA LEU A 57 3.58 1.17 3.26
C LEU A 57 4.70 0.13 3.16
N GLY A 58 4.53 -0.91 2.36
CA GLY A 58 5.53 -1.96 2.25
C GLY A 58 5.53 -2.68 0.91
N LEU A 59 6.59 -3.44 0.69
CA LEU A 59 6.81 -4.24 -0.51
C LEU A 59 6.84 -5.73 -0.16
N GLY A 60 6.35 -6.56 -1.07
CA GLY A 60 6.30 -8.01 -0.94
C GLY A 60 5.14 -8.52 -0.07
N ASN A 61 5.29 -9.72 0.50
CA ASN A 61 4.26 -10.33 1.34
C ASN A 61 4.48 -9.99 2.82
N LYS A 62 3.61 -9.15 3.38
CA LYS A 62 3.68 -8.76 4.80
C LYS A 62 3.59 -9.93 5.78
N ASN A 63 2.79 -10.95 5.46
CA ASN A 63 2.54 -12.09 6.35
C ASN A 63 3.65 -13.15 6.25
N ASN A 64 4.47 -13.09 5.19
CA ASN A 64 5.63 -13.94 5.00
C ASN A 64 6.76 -13.13 4.33
N PRO A 65 7.44 -12.25 5.09
CA PRO A 65 8.48 -11.40 4.54
C PRO A 65 9.66 -12.26 4.08
N GLN A 66 10.08 -12.06 2.85
CA GLN A 66 11.26 -12.68 2.25
C GLN A 66 12.26 -11.59 1.88
N ALA A 67 13.54 -11.93 1.81
CA ALA A 67 14.51 -11.02 1.24
C ALA A 67 14.15 -10.78 -0.24
N GLY A 68 13.82 -9.53 -0.57
CA GLY A 68 13.48 -9.10 -1.92
C GLY A 68 14.67 -8.49 -2.66
N GLY A 69 14.37 -7.82 -3.76
CA GLY A 69 15.36 -6.99 -4.45
C GLY A 69 15.62 -5.64 -3.77
N SER A 70 16.34 -4.75 -4.45
CA SER A 70 16.68 -3.41 -3.95
C SER A 70 16.05 -2.32 -4.82
N GLY A 71 15.95 -1.11 -4.27
CA GLY A 71 15.34 0.02 -4.94
C GLY A 71 15.17 1.23 -4.03
N THR A 72 14.55 2.29 -4.55
CA THR A 72 14.13 3.46 -3.78
C THR A 72 12.73 3.86 -4.23
N MET A 73 11.85 4.06 -3.25
CA MET A 73 10.47 4.50 -3.47
C MET A 73 10.27 5.88 -2.86
N TYR A 74 9.47 6.71 -3.54
CA TYR A 74 9.01 8.00 -3.04
C TYR A 74 7.50 7.95 -2.91
N PHE A 75 6.99 8.50 -1.80
CA PHE A 75 5.56 8.58 -1.50
C PHE A 75 5.26 10.00 -1.05
N ASP A 76 4.14 10.55 -1.51
CA ASP A 76 3.69 11.90 -1.15
C ASP A 76 2.15 11.94 -1.10
N ASP A 77 1.58 13.03 -0.61
CA ASP A 77 0.13 13.31 -0.59
C ASP A 77 -0.73 12.20 0.06
N ILE A 78 -0.20 11.55 1.11
CA ILE A 78 -0.96 10.55 1.89
C ILE A 78 -2.12 11.26 2.62
N ARG A 79 -3.34 11.07 2.11
CA ARG A 79 -4.55 11.77 2.58
C ARG A 79 -5.79 10.91 2.53
N LEU A 80 -6.80 11.32 3.28
CA LEU A 80 -8.15 10.79 3.18
C LEU A 80 -8.97 11.67 2.24
N TYR A 81 -9.79 11.04 1.40
CA TYR A 81 -10.83 11.72 0.64
C TYR A 81 -12.17 11.55 1.35
N PRO A 82 -13.04 12.59 1.34
CA PRO A 82 -14.42 12.41 1.77
C PRO A 82 -15.15 11.43 0.82
N PRO A 83 -16.25 10.79 1.27
CA PRO A 83 -17.10 10.03 0.37
C PRO A 83 -17.52 10.88 -0.82
N ALA A 84 -17.66 10.26 -2.00
CA ALA A 84 -18.28 10.92 -3.14
C ALA A 84 -19.70 11.38 -2.73
N PRO A 85 -20.16 12.57 -3.17
CA PRO A 85 -21.50 13.08 -2.86
C PRO A 85 -22.63 12.16 -3.29
#